data_AF-A0A919Z890-F1
#
_entry.id   AF-A0A919Z890-F1
#
_cell.length_a   1.000
_cell.length_b   1.000
_cell.length_c   1.000
_cell.angle_alpha   90.00
_cell.angle_beta   90.00
_cell.angle_gamma   90.00
#
_symmetry.space_group_name_H-M   'P 1'
#
loop_
_entity.id
_entity.type
_entity.pdbx_description
1 polymer ?
#
loop_
_entity_poly.entity_id
_entity_poly.type
_entity_poly.pdbx_seq_one_letter_code
_entity_poly.pdbx_strand_id
1 'polypeptide(L)'
;MNAQQAARWERRRRIGRTSFIQRYFALGFGTAVALLLTLVEYLTQNTVNGWYFAIRLVVFPIIGGFVGTAVWQSKERGYEEYLQHNRQKPKKKKS
;
A
#
# COMPACT_ATOMS: atom_id res chain seq x y z
N MET A 1 9.33 -1.75 13.80
CA MET A 1 10.03 -1.42 12.53
C MET A 1 11.54 -1.39 12.78
N ASN A 2 12.39 -1.85 11.87
CA ASN A 2 13.87 -1.76 12.02
C ASN A 2 14.46 -0.50 11.35
N ALA A 3 15.74 -0.19 11.58
CA ALA A 3 16.38 1.04 11.08
C ALA A 3 16.35 1.17 9.54
N GLN A 4 16.59 0.07 8.81
CA GLN A 4 16.54 0.06 7.35
C GLN A 4 15.11 0.23 6.81
N GLN A 5 14.10 -0.33 7.49
CA GLN A 5 12.70 -0.15 7.14
C GLN A 5 12.27 1.30 7.42
N ALA A 6 12.71 1.88 8.54
CA ALA A 6 12.42 3.27 8.90
C ALA A 6 12.99 4.26 7.87
N ALA A 7 14.25 4.08 7.43
CA ALA A 7 14.85 4.92 6.40
C ALA A 7 14.15 4.79 5.03
N ARG A 8 13.71 3.57 4.66
CA ARG A 8 12.91 3.35 3.44
C ARG A 8 11.54 4.00 3.55
N TRP A 9 10.89 3.92 4.70
CA TRP A 9 9.60 4.54 4.94
C TRP A 9 9.70 6.06 4.92
N GLU A 10 10.73 6.65 5.51
CA GLU A 10 10.96 8.09 5.48
C GLU A 10 11.03 8.63 4.05
N ARG A 11 11.74 7.95 3.15
CA ARG A 11 11.79 8.33 1.72
C ARG A 11 10.41 8.25 1.06
N ARG A 12 9.63 7.21 1.35
CA ARG A 12 8.27 7.03 0.80
C ARG A 12 7.28 8.04 1.37
N ARG A 13 7.44 8.42 2.65
CA ARG A 13 6.59 9.38 3.34
C ARG A 13 6.63 10.76 2.69
N ARG A 14 7.81 11.16 2.18
CA ARG A 14 8.01 12.46 1.48
C ARG A 14 7.17 12.61 0.20
N ILE A 15 6.72 11.52 -0.40
CA ILE A 15 5.86 11.52 -1.60
C ILE A 15 4.44 11.98 -1.25
N GLY A 16 4.04 11.88 0.03
CA GLY A 16 2.71 12.24 0.50
C GLY A 16 1.73 11.06 0.46
N ARG A 17 0.77 11.08 1.40
CA ARG A 17 -0.21 10.02 1.63
C ARG A 17 -1.06 9.74 0.38
N THR A 18 -1.61 10.79 -0.23
CA THR A 18 -2.52 10.67 -1.39
C THR A 18 -1.82 10.04 -2.59
N SER A 19 -0.63 10.54 -2.95
CA SER A 19 0.15 10.02 -4.08
C SER A 19 0.64 8.59 -3.83
N PHE A 20 0.98 8.22 -2.60
CA PHE A 20 1.32 6.84 -2.25
C PHE A 20 0.13 5.90 -2.45
N ILE A 21 -1.04 6.26 -1.94
CA ILE A 21 -2.25 5.44 -2.04
C ILE A 21 -2.65 5.27 -3.50
N GLN A 22 -2.70 6.37 -4.27
CA GLN A 22 -3.09 6.30 -5.68
C GLN A 22 -2.15 5.43 -6.50
N ARG A 23 -0.83 5.63 -6.36
CA ARG A 23 0.16 4.98 -7.22
C ARG A 23 0.38 3.50 -6.89
N TYR A 24 0.37 3.14 -5.60
CA TYR A 24 0.68 1.77 -5.18
C TYR A 24 -0.55 0.90 -4.95
N PHE A 25 -1.70 1.48 -4.56
CA PHE A 25 -2.87 0.70 -4.17
C PHE A 25 -4.08 0.92 -5.09
N ALA A 26 -4.40 2.15 -5.47
CA ALA A 26 -5.54 2.36 -6.36
C ALA A 26 -5.24 1.90 -7.79
N LEU A 27 -4.15 2.41 -8.39
CA LEU A 27 -3.76 2.10 -9.77
C LEU A 27 -2.92 0.83 -9.89
N GLY A 28 -2.04 0.57 -8.92
CA GLY A 28 -1.21 -0.64 -8.93
C GLY A 28 -2.01 -1.88 -8.55
N PHE A 29 -2.52 -1.91 -7.31
CA PHE A 29 -3.20 -3.09 -6.77
C PHE A 29 -4.62 -3.28 -7.33
N GLY A 30 -5.43 -2.21 -7.38
CA GLY A 30 -6.81 -2.30 -7.87
C GLY A 30 -6.91 -2.80 -9.31
N THR A 31 -6.10 -2.25 -10.22
CA THR A 31 -6.07 -2.67 -11.63
C THR A 31 -5.49 -4.08 -11.79
N ALA A 32 -4.43 -4.42 -11.05
CA ALA A 32 -3.85 -5.78 -11.11
C ALA A 32 -4.85 -6.85 -10.64
N VAL A 33 -5.61 -6.59 -9.57
CA VAL A 33 -6.64 -7.51 -9.06
C VAL A 33 -7.79 -7.66 -10.06
N ALA A 34 -8.24 -6.55 -10.67
CA ALA A 34 -9.26 -6.61 -11.71
C ALA A 34 -8.83 -7.48 -12.90
N LEU A 35 -7.59 -7.29 -13.39
CA LEU A 35 -7.02 -8.11 -14.47
C LEU A 35 -6.86 -9.58 -14.08
N LEU A 36 -6.39 -9.86 -12.87
CA LEU A 36 -6.24 -11.22 -12.34
C LEU A 36 -7.58 -11.94 -12.27
N LEU A 37 -8.63 -11.29 -11.75
CA LEU A 37 -9.95 -11.89 -11.67
C LEU A 37 -10.57 -12.13 -13.04
N THR A 38 -10.35 -11.20 -13.99
CA THR A 38 -10.78 -11.41 -15.38
C THR A 38 -10.03 -12.56 -16.05
N LEU A 39 -8.75 -12.72 -15.77
CA LEU A 39 -7.98 -13.87 -16.27
C LEU A 39 -8.50 -15.19 -15.67
N VAL A 40 -8.78 -15.22 -14.37
CA VAL A 40 -9.36 -16.39 -13.70
C VAL A 40 -10.75 -16.71 -14.26
N GLU A 41 -11.60 -15.70 -14.48
CA GLU A 41 -12.92 -15.87 -15.11
C GLU A 41 -12.79 -16.44 -16.52
N TYR A 42 -11.87 -15.91 -17.33
CA TYR A 42 -11.61 -16.45 -18.67
C TYR A 42 -11.18 -17.91 -18.63
N LEU A 43 -10.26 -18.28 -17.74
CA LEU A 43 -9.75 -19.66 -17.60
C LEU A 43 -10.80 -20.64 -17.07
N THR A 44 -11.73 -20.19 -16.21
CA THR A 44 -12.71 -21.06 -15.55
C THR A 44 -14.03 -21.14 -16.29
N GLN A 45 -14.48 -20.04 -16.90
CA GLN A 45 -15.80 -19.91 -17.50
C GLN A 45 -15.76 -19.83 -19.02
N ASN A 46 -14.58 -19.67 -19.65
CA ASN A 46 -14.42 -19.43 -21.10
C ASN A 46 -15.27 -18.26 -21.65
N THR A 47 -15.77 -17.40 -20.77
CA THR A 47 -16.53 -16.20 -21.13
C THR A 47 -16.00 -15.02 -20.34
N VAL A 48 -16.07 -13.83 -20.93
CA VAL A 48 -15.75 -12.58 -20.25
C VAL A 48 -16.94 -11.68 -20.37
N ASN A 49 -17.64 -11.46 -19.26
CA ASN A 49 -18.70 -10.48 -19.23
C ASN A 49 -18.09 -9.07 -19.07
N GLY A 50 -18.13 -8.29 -20.14
CA GLY A 50 -17.58 -6.94 -20.16
C GLY A 50 -18.16 -6.01 -19.08
N TRP A 51 -19.41 -6.24 -18.66
CA TRP A 51 -20.05 -5.47 -17.59
C TRP A 51 -19.41 -5.74 -16.22
N TYR A 52 -19.18 -7.01 -15.89
CA TYR A 52 -18.48 -7.37 -14.65
C TYR A 52 -17.04 -6.86 -14.65
N PHE A 53 -16.36 -6.89 -15.79
CA PHE A 53 -15.01 -6.31 -15.89
C PHE A 53 -15.00 -4.81 -15.58
N ALA A 54 -15.93 -4.04 -16.16
CA ALA A 54 -16.04 -2.60 -15.91
C ALA A 54 -16.32 -2.31 -14.43
N ILE A 55 -17.23 -3.05 -13.79
CA ILE A 55 -17.52 -2.91 -12.36
C ILE A 55 -16.25 -3.17 -11.53
N ARG A 56 -15.52 -4.25 -11.83
CA ARG A 56 -14.28 -4.61 -11.12
C ARG A 56 -13.22 -3.50 -11.25
N LEU A 57 -13.07 -2.92 -12.44
CA LEU A 57 -12.14 -1.81 -12.66
C LEU A 57 -12.47 -0.55 -11.86
N VAL A 58 -13.72 -0.36 -11.42
CA VAL A 58 -14.10 0.79 -10.58
C VAL A 58 -14.04 0.44 -9.09
N VAL A 59 -14.58 -0.72 -8.71
CA VAL A 59 -14.70 -1.14 -7.32
C VAL A 59 -13.34 -1.48 -6.71
N PHE A 60 -12.46 -2.19 -7.42
CA PHE A 60 -11.16 -2.60 -6.86
C PHE A 60 -10.20 -1.45 -6.58
N PRO A 61 -10.09 -0.40 -7.41
CA PRO A 61 -9.32 0.79 -7.06
C PRO A 61 -9.84 1.52 -5.82
N ILE A 62 -11.17 1.57 -5.62
CA ILE A 62 -11.77 2.16 -4.42
C ILE A 62 -11.35 1.36 -3.18
N ILE A 63 -11.52 0.04 -3.22
CA ILE A 63 -11.08 -0.87 -2.14
C ILE A 63 -9.57 -0.72 -1.90
N GLY A 64 -8.78 -0.67 -2.98
CA GLY A 64 -7.34 -0.42 -2.94
C GLY A 64 -7.02 0.89 -2.22
N GLY A 65 -7.78 1.96 -2.46
CA GLY A 65 -7.64 3.23 -1.75
C GLY A 65 -7.81 3.12 -0.23
N PHE A 66 -8.81 2.36 0.23
CA PHE A 66 -9.03 2.10 1.65
C PHE A 66 -7.92 1.24 2.26
N VAL A 67 -7.52 0.17 1.58
CA VAL A 67 -6.40 -0.69 2.03
C VAL A 67 -5.10 0.10 2.09
N GLY A 68 -4.80 0.91 1.08
CA GLY A 68 -3.62 1.78 1.04
C GLY A 68 -3.61 2.78 2.19
N THR A 69 -4.78 3.29 2.57
CA THR A 69 -4.95 4.15 3.75
C THR A 69 -4.60 3.43 5.05
N ALA A 70 -5.15 2.22 5.26
CA ALA A 70 -4.87 1.43 6.45
C ALA A 70 -3.38 1.03 6.53
N VAL A 71 -2.79 0.64 5.39
CA VAL A 71 -1.35 0.33 5.31
C VAL A 71 -0.50 1.56 5.64
N TRP A 72 -0.86 2.74 5.10
CA TRP A 72 -0.15 3.97 5.42
C TRP A 72 -0.17 4.24 6.92
N GLN A 73 -1.36 4.20 7.55
CA GLN A 73 -1.51 4.43 8.99
C GLN A 73 -0.72 3.42 9.83
N SER A 74 -0.74 2.14 9.45
CA SER A 74 0.03 1.10 10.14
C SER A 74 1.55 1.38 10.07
N LYS A 75 2.04 1.81 8.91
CA LYS A 75 3.46 2.16 8.73
C LYS A 75 3.85 3.44 9.47
N GLU A 76 2.97 4.44 9.49
CA GLU A 76 3.15 5.68 10.24
C GLU A 76 3.31 5.38 11.73
N ARG A 77 2.40 4.58 12.30
CA ARG A 77 2.44 4.18 13.71
C ARG A 77 3.72 3.41 14.06
N GLY A 78 4.11 2.44 13.24
CA GLY A 78 5.34 1.68 13.47
C GLY A 78 6.62 2.51 13.31
N TYR A 79 6.58 3.61 12.55
CA TYR A 79 7.68 4.56 12.44
C TYR A 79 7.75 5.50 13.66
N GLU A 80 6.61 5.96 14.17
CA GLU A 80 6.55 6.75 15.41
C GLU A 80 7.07 5.95 16.61
N GLU A 81 6.66 4.70 16.76
CA GLU A 81 7.17 3.79 17.80
C GLU A 81 8.68 3.61 17.70
N TYR A 82 9.22 3.46 16.48
CA TYR A 82 10.67 3.40 16.24
C TYR A 82 11.37 4.69 16.68
N LEU A 83 10.82 5.86 16.35
CA LEU A 83 11.39 7.14 16.76
C LEU A 83 11.36 7.34 18.28
N GLN A 84 10.28 6.96 18.95
CA GLN A 84 10.17 7.04 20.41
C GLN A 84 11.21 6.14 21.09
N HIS A 85 11.31 4.88 20.66
CA HIS A 85 12.31 3.95 21.15
C HIS A 85 13.75 4.44 20.90
N ASN A 86 14.02 5.06 19.74
CA ASN A 86 15.36 5.55 19.40
C ASN A 86 15.73 6.86 20.13
N ARG A 87 14.75 7.70 20.51
CA ARG A 87 14.98 8.89 21.36
C ARG A 87 15.34 8.51 22.80
N GLN A 88 14.81 7.39 23.30
CA GLN A 88 15.06 6.92 24.66
C GLN A 88 16.42 6.22 24.83
N LYS A 89 17.10 5.84 23.73
CA LYS A 89 18.48 5.36 23.81
C LYS A 89 19.40 6.55 24.11
N PRO A 90 20.08 6.60 25.28
CA PRO A 90 21.05 7.65 25.53
C PRO A 90 22.11 7.60 24.42
N LYS A 91 22.45 8.76 23.86
CA LYS A 91 23.60 8.90 22.97
C LYS A 91 24.80 8.34 23.73
N LYS A 92 25.22 7.10 23.45
CA LYS A 92 26.53 6.63 23.88
C LYS A 92 27.52 7.58 23.21
N LYS A 93 28.04 8.53 24.01
CA LYS A 93 29.17 9.39 23.65
C LYS A 93 30.22 8.46 23.07
N LYS A 94 30.56 8.66 21.80
CA LYS A 94 31.84 8.23 21.28
C LYS A 94 32.88 8.97 22.14
N SER A 95 33.47 8.25 23.09
CA SER A 95 34.71 8.63 23.74
C SER A 95 35.86 7.96 23.00
#